data_AF-A0A946U5N9-F1
#
_entry.id   AF-A0A946U5N9-F1
#
_cell.length_a   1.000
_cell.length_b   1.000
_cell.length_c   1.000
_cell.angle_alpha   90.00
_cell.angle_beta   90.00
_cell.angle_gamma   90.00
#
_symmetry.space_group_name_H-M   'P 1'
#
loop_
_entity.id
_entity.type
_entity.pdbx_description
1 polymer ?
#
loop_
_entity_poly.entity_id
_entity_poly.type
_entity_poly.pdbx_seq_one_letter_code
_entity_poly.pdbx_strand_id
1 'polypeptide(L)'
;MKSFLLMTGSGPVVILTSHESISDAPLLDKLLGKGIDKFIAYEVPFELATERYGGHFSVVANDLHETDDLRVLDYNGERAFRLFSFSELGEAKLYEEGFVEREAA
;
A
#
# COMPACT_ATOMS: atom_id res chain seq x y z
N MET A 1 -9.52 1.47 -8.34
CA MET A 1 -8.44 0.56 -7.85
C MET A 1 -7.18 1.37 -7.70
N LYS A 2 -6.56 1.29 -6.53
CA LYS A 2 -5.35 2.04 -6.16
C LYS A 2 -4.21 1.09 -5.85
N SER A 3 -2.99 1.59 -5.99
CA SER A 3 -1.76 0.89 -5.59
C SER A 3 -1.00 1.72 -4.57
N PHE A 4 -0.54 1.08 -3.50
CA PHE A 4 0.25 1.74 -2.47
C PHE A 4 1.52 0.96 -2.18
N LEU A 5 2.64 1.67 -2.08
CA LEU A 5 3.88 1.19 -1.46
C LEU A 5 3.81 1.54 0.02
N LEU A 6 3.77 0.51 0.88
CA LEU A 6 3.77 0.67 2.33
C LEU A 6 5.15 0.36 2.87
N MET A 7 5.75 1.30 3.57
CA MET A 7 6.93 1.09 4.39
C MET A 7 6.47 0.63 5.78
N THR A 8 6.62 -0.66 6.08
CA THR A 8 6.20 -1.28 7.34
C THR A 8 7.42 -1.68 8.19
N GLY A 9 7.20 -2.09 9.44
CA GLY A 9 8.27 -2.56 10.33
C GLY A 9 9.04 -3.79 9.80
N SER A 10 8.39 -4.67 9.06
CA SER A 10 9.01 -5.83 8.41
C SER A 10 9.63 -5.52 7.05
N GLY A 11 9.47 -4.30 6.56
CA GLY A 11 9.97 -3.83 5.28
C GLY A 11 8.87 -3.36 4.33
N PRO A 12 9.26 -3.00 3.10
CA PRO A 12 8.34 -2.49 2.09
C PRO A 12 7.40 -3.57 1.56
N VAL A 13 6.16 -3.20 1.22
CA VAL A 13 5.19 -4.07 0.55
C VAL A 13 4.37 -3.23 -0.44
N VAL A 14 4.04 -3.78 -1.60
CA VAL A 14 3.10 -3.13 -2.53
C VAL A 14 1.75 -3.82 -2.44
N ILE A 15 0.69 -3.04 -2.28
CA ILE A 15 -0.68 -3.52 -2.24
C ILE A 15 -1.52 -2.97 -3.39
N LEU A 16 -2.55 -3.73 -3.78
CA LEU A 16 -3.67 -3.29 -4.60
C LEU A 16 -4.93 -3.27 -3.76
N THR A 17 -5.75 -2.25 -3.95
CA THR A 17 -7.02 -2.13 -3.24
C THR A 17 -8.11 -1.46 -4.07
N SER A 18 -9.38 -1.81 -3.81
CA SER A 18 -10.52 -1.11 -4.41
C SER A 18 -10.90 0.17 -3.66
N HIS A 19 -10.36 0.39 -2.45
CA HIS A 19 -10.49 1.64 -1.69
C HIS A 19 -9.83 2.81 -2.42
N GLU A 20 -10.39 4.01 -2.25
CA GLU A 20 -9.91 5.22 -2.94
C GLU A 20 -8.81 5.94 -2.14
N SER A 21 -8.74 5.71 -0.83
CA SER A 21 -7.70 6.24 0.04
C SER A 21 -7.09 5.17 0.94
N ILE A 22 -5.78 5.29 1.19
CA ILE A 22 -5.10 4.49 2.21
C ILE A 22 -5.64 4.73 3.64
N SER A 23 -6.31 5.88 3.85
CA SER A 23 -6.91 6.25 5.13
C SER A 23 -8.36 5.77 5.29
N ASP A 24 -8.88 4.99 4.34
CA ASP A 24 -10.25 4.46 4.44
C ASP A 24 -10.31 3.46 5.61
N ALA A 25 -11.21 3.68 6.57
CA ALA A 25 -11.27 2.88 7.81
C ALA A 25 -11.37 1.36 7.56
N PRO A 26 -12.19 0.86 6.61
CA PRO A 26 -12.24 -0.58 6.34
C PRO A 26 -10.93 -1.16 5.78
N LEU A 27 -10.13 -0.35 5.08
CA LEU A 27 -8.80 -0.75 4.62
C LEU A 27 -7.81 -0.80 5.78
N LEU A 28 -7.84 0.20 6.65
CA LEU A 28 -7.01 0.24 7.87
C LEU A 28 -7.30 -0.96 8.77
N ASP A 29 -8.57 -1.30 9.02
CA ASP A 29 -8.98 -2.49 9.78
C ASP A 29 -8.41 -3.78 9.17
N LYS A 30 -8.35 -3.88 7.84
CA LYS A 30 -7.76 -5.02 7.14
C LYS A 30 -6.25 -5.08 7.28
N LEU A 31 -5.57 -3.93 7.24
CA LEU A 31 -4.12 -3.84 7.47
C LEU A 31 -3.79 -4.20 8.93
N LEU A 32 -4.58 -3.70 9.89
CA LEU A 32 -4.49 -4.07 11.30
C LEU A 32 -4.67 -5.57 11.51
N GLY A 33 -5.68 -6.18 10.89
CA GLY A 33 -5.90 -7.62 10.92
C GLY A 33 -4.75 -8.45 10.32
N LYS A 34 -3.88 -7.83 9.51
CA LYS A 34 -2.63 -8.41 8.98
C LYS A 34 -1.39 -8.07 9.81
N GLY A 35 -1.56 -7.39 10.95
CA GLY A 35 -0.46 -6.97 11.83
C GLY A 35 0.29 -5.73 11.35
N ILE A 36 -0.31 -4.94 10.46
CA ILE A 36 0.25 -3.67 9.98
C ILE A 36 -0.49 -2.53 10.69
N ASP A 37 0.01 -2.16 11.86
CA ASP A 37 -0.54 -1.10 12.73
C ASP A 37 0.20 0.24 12.60
N LYS A 38 1.36 0.25 11.92
CA LYS A 38 2.19 1.43 11.69
C LYS A 38 2.90 1.36 10.36
N PHE A 39 2.73 2.39 9.53
CA PHE A 39 3.35 2.45 8.21
C PHE A 39 3.45 3.87 7.65
N ILE A 40 4.31 4.03 6.63
CA ILE A 40 4.31 5.17 5.73
C ILE A 40 3.83 4.68 4.37
N ALA A 41 2.77 5.27 3.83
CA ALA A 41 2.22 4.91 2.54
C ALA A 41 2.55 5.95 1.49
N TYR A 42 2.92 5.45 0.32
CA TYR A 42 3.05 6.24 -0.90
C TYR A 42 2.06 5.70 -1.93
N GLU A 43 1.25 6.57 -2.52
CA GLU A 43 0.47 6.18 -3.69
C GLU A 43 1.42 5.94 -4.87
N VAL A 44 1.30 4.76 -5.48
CA VAL A 44 2.00 4.44 -6.72
C VAL A 44 1.01 4.67 -7.85
N PRO A 45 1.34 5.45 -8.89
CA PRO A 45 0.47 5.61 -10.05
C PRO A 45 0.09 4.24 -10.64
N PHE A 46 -1.20 4.02 -10.86
CA PHE A 46 -1.75 2.71 -11.22
C PHE A 46 -1.17 2.19 -12.54
N GLU A 47 -1.05 3.08 -13.53
CA GLU A 47 -0.46 2.79 -14.84
C GLU A 47 1.00 2.38 -14.71
N LEU A 48 1.75 3.05 -13.83
CA LEU A 48 3.16 2.76 -13.58
C LEU A 48 3.35 1.39 -12.91
N ALA A 49 2.52 1.07 -11.91
CA ALA A 49 2.52 -0.24 -11.28
C ALA A 49 2.16 -1.34 -12.30
N THR A 50 1.19 -1.08 -13.16
CA THR A 50 0.77 -2.00 -14.24
C THR A 50 1.92 -2.28 -15.21
N GLU A 51 2.60 -1.23 -15.67
CA GLU A 51 3.74 -1.34 -16.59
C GLU A 51 4.88 -2.17 -15.98
N ARG A 52 5.28 -1.85 -14.74
CA ARG A 52 6.48 -2.43 -14.12
C ARG A 52 6.29 -3.85 -13.60
N TYR A 53 5.11 -4.19 -13.11
CA TYR A 53 4.79 -5.55 -12.67
C TYR A 53 4.29 -6.44 -13.82
N GLY A 54 3.82 -5.84 -14.92
CA GLY A 54 3.44 -6.55 -16.14
C GLY A 54 2.43 -7.67 -15.88
N GLY A 55 2.70 -8.87 -16.39
CA GLY A 55 1.79 -10.01 -16.24
C GLY A 55 1.47 -10.37 -14.78
N HIS A 56 2.41 -10.15 -13.84
CA HIS A 56 2.17 -10.38 -12.41
C HIS A 56 1.08 -9.44 -11.87
N PHE A 57 1.06 -8.19 -12.35
CA PHE A 57 0.01 -7.24 -12.01
C PHE A 57 -1.36 -7.78 -12.40
N SER A 58 -1.51 -8.23 -13.65
CA SER A 58 -2.78 -8.71 -14.19
C SER A 58 -3.32 -9.91 -13.40
N VAL A 59 -2.43 -10.83 -12.98
CA VAL A 59 -2.84 -11.98 -12.16
C VAL A 59 -3.41 -11.50 -10.82
N VAL A 60 -2.66 -10.67 -10.09
CA VAL A 60 -3.07 -10.21 -8.76
C VAL A 60 -4.32 -9.30 -8.82
N ALA A 61 -4.42 -8.45 -9.84
CA ALA A 61 -5.56 -7.55 -10.02
C ALA A 61 -6.86 -8.30 -10.38
N ASN A 62 -6.77 -9.39 -11.16
CA ASN A 62 -7.94 -10.22 -11.50
C ASN A 62 -8.43 -11.08 -10.32
N ASP A 63 -7.54 -11.40 -9.38
CA ASP A 63 -7.88 -12.12 -8.14
C ASP A 63 -8.51 -11.19 -7.06
N LEU A 64 -8.63 -9.90 -7.35
CA LEU A 64 -9.36 -8.94 -6.51
C LEU A 64 -10.86 -9.09 -6.79
N HIS A 65 -11.60 -9.67 -5.84
CA HIS A 65 -13.05 -9.85 -5.93
C HIS A 65 -13.78 -8.79 -5.10
N GLU A 66 -15.07 -8.55 -5.35
CA GLU A 66 -15.86 -7.54 -4.61
C GLU A 66 -15.83 -7.73 -3.07
N THR A 67 -15.72 -8.97 -2.60
CA THR A 67 -15.64 -9.29 -1.17
C THR A 67 -14.22 -9.18 -0.59
N ASP A 68 -13.20 -9.11 -1.43
CA ASP A 68 -11.80 -9.15 -1.05
C ASP A 68 -11.03 -8.03 -1.76
N ASP A 69 -11.14 -6.84 -1.15
CA ASP A 69 -10.72 -5.52 -1.65
C ASP A 69 -9.26 -5.16 -1.34
N LEU A 70 -8.44 -6.12 -0.88
CA LEU A 70 -7.02 -5.92 -0.59
C LEU A 70 -6.20 -7.14 -1.05
N ARG A 71 -5.20 -6.87 -1.90
CA ARG A 71 -4.21 -7.85 -2.34
C ARG A 71 -2.82 -7.31 -2.16
N VAL A 72 -1.88 -8.17 -1.80
CA VAL A 72 -0.46 -7.82 -1.84
C VAL A 72 0.06 -8.15 -3.24
N LEU A 73 0.54 -7.13 -3.93
CA LEU A 73 1.16 -7.24 -5.24
C LEU A 73 2.60 -7.75 -5.13
N ASP A 74 3.34 -7.26 -4.12
CA ASP A 74 4.74 -7.62 -3.96
C ASP A 74 5.14 -7.78 -2.50
N TYR A 75 5.42 -9.03 -2.12
CA TYR A 75 5.96 -9.41 -0.80
C TYR A 75 7.49 -9.27 -0.73
N ASN A 76 8.19 -9.11 -1.86
CA ASN A 76 9.63 -8.89 -1.86
C ASN A 76 9.92 -7.40 -1.65
N GLY A 77 10.11 -7.02 -0.39
CA GLY A 77 10.28 -5.61 -0.02
C GLY A 77 11.50 -4.93 -0.67
N GLU A 78 12.58 -5.66 -0.92
CA GLU A 78 13.75 -5.11 -1.60
C GLU A 78 13.44 -4.76 -3.07
N ARG A 79 12.72 -5.64 -3.77
CA ARG A 79 12.25 -5.38 -5.13
C ARG A 79 11.24 -4.24 -5.15
N ALA A 80 10.21 -4.33 -4.32
CA ALA A 80 9.15 -3.33 -4.21
C ALA A 80 9.70 -1.91 -4.04
N PHE A 81 10.66 -1.74 -3.13
CA PHE A 81 11.22 -0.42 -2.83
C PHE A 81 12.13 0.13 -3.92
N ARG A 82 12.92 -0.72 -4.59
CA ARG A 82 13.79 -0.28 -5.70
C ARG A 82 13.03 -0.06 -7.01
N LEU A 83 11.85 -0.64 -7.14
CA LEU A 83 11.09 -0.59 -8.39
C LEU A 83 10.55 0.80 -8.70
N PHE A 84 10.40 1.68 -7.70
CA PHE A 84 9.84 3.03 -7.85
C PHE A 84 10.81 4.11 -7.36
N SER A 85 11.00 5.17 -8.16
CA SER A 85 11.71 6.36 -7.70
C SER A 85 10.79 7.19 -6.80
N PHE A 86 11.34 7.84 -5.78
CA PHE A 86 10.58 8.78 -4.95
C PHE A 86 9.92 9.91 -5.74
N SER A 87 10.50 10.32 -6.87
CA SER A 87 9.92 11.35 -7.75
C SER A 87 8.65 10.90 -8.48
N GLU A 88 8.37 9.60 -8.48
CA GLU A 88 7.20 9.00 -9.15
C GLU A 88 6.08 8.66 -8.16
N LEU A 89 6.39 8.73 -6.86
CA LEU A 89 5.48 8.41 -5.79
C LEU A 89 4.66 9.66 -5.39
N GLY A 90 3.42 9.41 -4.94
CA GLY A 90 2.60 10.44 -4.33
C GLY A 90 3.14 10.92 -2.98
N GLU A 91 2.41 11.82 -2.32
CA GLU A 91 2.76 12.30 -0.99
C GLU A 91 2.79 11.17 0.05
N ALA A 92 3.75 11.24 0.97
CA ALA A 92 3.85 10.31 2.09
C ALA A 92 2.68 10.50 3.06
N LYS A 93 1.91 9.44 3.31
CA LYS A 93 0.86 9.40 4.32
C LYS A 93 1.31 8.54 5.49
N LEU A 94 1.34 9.12 6.69
CA LEU A 94 1.77 8.45 7.90
C LEU A 94 0.56 7.88 8.61
N TYR A 95 0.67 6.63 9.07
CA TYR A 95 -0.34 5.98 9.90
C TYR A 95 0.32 5.26 11.07
N GLU A 96 -0.27 5.41 12.25
CA GLU A 96 0.09 4.68 13.46
C GLU A 96 -1.18 4.51 14.31
N GLU A 97 -1.53 3.26 14.60
CA GLU A 97 -2.69 2.93 15.41
C GLU A 97 -2.56 3.51 16.81
N GLY A 98 -3.61 4.19 17.28
CA GLY A 98 -3.63 4.83 18.59
C GLY A 98 -2.67 6.03 18.73
N PHE A 99 -2.06 6.52 17.65
CA PHE A 99 -1.25 7.73 17.70
C PHE A 99 -2.14 8.95 17.97
N VAL A 100 -1.95 9.56 19.13
CA VAL A 100 -2.47 10.89 19.45
C VAL A 100 -1.31 11.86 19.26
N GLU A 101 -1.40 12.71 18.25
CA GLU A 101 -0.45 13.78 18.01
C GLU A 101 -0.39 14.66 19.26
N ARG A 102 0.70 14.55 20.03
CA ARG A 102 0.91 15.44 21.16
C ARG A 102 1.43 16.74 20.57
N GLU A 103 0.64 17.81 20.69
CA GLU A 103 1.12 19.16 20.39
C GLU A 103 2.45 19.39 21.11
N ALA A 104 3.50 19.67 20.34
CA ALA A 104 4.78 20.07 20.88
C ALA A 104 4.59 21.40 21.63
N ALA A 105 4.70 21.34 22.95
CA ALA A 105 4.66 22.50 23.85
C ALA A 105 5.84 23.44 23.65
#